data_AF-A0A7S0YRV8-F1
#
_entry.id   AF-A0A7S0YRV8-F1
#
_cell.length_a   1.000
_cell.length_b   1.000
_cell.length_c   1.000
_cell.angle_alpha   90.00
_cell.angle_beta   90.00
_cell.angle_gamma   90.00
#
_symmetry.space_group_name_H-M   'P 1'
#
loop_
_entity.id
_entity.type
_entity.pdbx_description
1 polymer ?
#
loop_
_entity_poly.entity_id
_entity_poly.type
_entity_poly.pdbx_seq_one_letter_code
_entity_poly.pdbx_strand_id
1 'polypeptide(L)'
;HQKGLECTACVKGTYAPVEGLSACIPCAEGYTDQEGQTVCKVCPRNTYRRPASAGVSNKECLCTPGSYAKYGVGEECLECPSGGFCPGGIERPYPQKGFWGDESCEFFPEFGNSTCPGFDTFIECNPPTDCDGGADFRCADGHSGPLCKQAQPGWFIVGGAFWFECGDTGHFVGVVGILAVVLVWLTINKVASGNYDAMDIALLFVQITGMISTFGLKWHANLSLVNTALGIANFDVDFVTPLCLGRWTGIDSFYVQLTLPAIYAVGCVIYYFLVYAWGRYVSHSTSMTMEEWWVELTVNLINKPASFIIVMYHTLCLKCFQSFSCEALPDG
;
A
#
# COMPACT_ATOMS: atom_id res chain seq x y z
N HIS A 1 -51.26 2.16 65.07
CA HIS A 1 -50.11 2.26 64.17
C HIS A 1 -50.49 1.69 62.81
N GLN A 2 -50.92 2.53 61.87
CA GLN A 2 -50.90 2.12 60.46
C GLN A 2 -49.44 2.16 60.03
N LYS A 3 -48.87 0.98 59.77
CA LYS A 3 -47.57 0.85 59.14
C LYS A 3 -47.77 1.40 57.72
N GLY A 4 -47.28 2.61 57.47
CA GLY A 4 -47.28 3.19 56.13
C GLY A 4 -46.68 2.16 55.17
N LEU A 5 -47.34 1.93 54.04
CA LEU A 5 -46.79 1.07 53.00
C LEU A 5 -45.49 1.74 52.54
N GLU A 6 -44.33 1.25 52.97
CA GLU A 6 -43.05 1.76 52.49
C GLU A 6 -42.96 1.46 50.99
N CYS A 7 -43.00 2.52 50.18
CA CYS A 7 -42.80 2.40 48.74
C CYS A 7 -41.35 1.97 48.51
N THR A 8 -41.16 0.74 48.02
CA THR A 8 -39.83 0.27 47.64
C THR A 8 -39.46 0.88 46.30
N ALA A 9 -38.27 1.49 46.21
CA ALA A 9 -37.78 2.07 44.97
C ALA A 9 -37.63 0.98 43.89
N CYS A 10 -37.98 1.31 42.65
CA CYS A 10 -37.77 0.39 41.53
C CYS A 10 -36.29 0.13 41.30
N VAL A 11 -35.92 -1.13 41.14
CA VAL A 11 -34.54 -1.53 40.83
C VAL A 11 -34.15 -1.09 39.41
N LYS A 12 -32.85 -1.01 39.14
CA LYS A 12 -32.31 -0.78 37.80
C LYS A 12 -32.89 -1.77 36.78
N GLY A 13 -33.09 -1.33 35.55
CA GLY A 13 -33.83 -2.07 34.52
C GLY A 13 -35.35 -1.91 34.57
N THR A 14 -35.87 -1.31 35.65
CA THR A 14 -37.31 -1.08 35.82
C THR A 14 -37.61 0.37 36.19
N TYR A 15 -38.85 0.80 36.00
CA TYR A 15 -39.33 2.14 36.31
C TYR A 15 -40.78 2.14 36.80
N ALA A 16 -41.18 3.20 37.49
CA ALA A 16 -42.57 3.43 37.89
C ALA A 16 -43.01 4.84 37.45
N PRO A 17 -43.87 4.98 36.41
CA PRO A 17 -44.30 6.29 35.93
C PRO A 17 -45.21 7.03 36.91
N VAL A 18 -45.77 6.33 37.90
CA VAL A 18 -46.65 6.87 38.93
C VAL A 18 -46.29 6.29 40.28
N GLU A 19 -46.42 7.10 41.33
CA GLU A 19 -46.22 6.66 42.72
C GLU A 19 -47.27 5.63 43.14
N GLY A 20 -46.88 4.67 43.98
CA GLY A 20 -47.79 3.63 44.49
C GLY A 20 -48.06 2.47 43.53
N LEU A 21 -47.29 2.35 42.45
CA LEU A 21 -47.41 1.22 41.52
C LEU A 21 -47.11 -0.11 42.22
N SER A 22 -47.95 -1.12 42.01
CA SER A 22 -47.84 -2.42 42.70
C SER A 22 -46.64 -3.26 42.25
N ALA A 23 -46.12 -3.01 41.05
CA ALA A 23 -44.94 -3.67 40.50
C ALA A 23 -44.25 -2.74 39.49
N CYS A 24 -42.92 -2.70 39.50
CA CYS A 24 -42.14 -1.89 38.56
C CYS A 24 -42.21 -2.46 37.13
N ILE A 25 -42.25 -1.56 36.15
CA ILE A 25 -42.36 -1.90 34.73
C ILE A 25 -40.94 -2.06 34.16
N PRO A 26 -40.61 -3.16 33.45
CA PRO A 26 -39.31 -3.31 32.81
C PRO A 26 -39.16 -2.34 31.63
N CYS A 27 -37.95 -1.82 31.42
CA CYS A 27 -37.64 -1.03 30.24
C CYS A 27 -37.59 -1.93 28.98
N ALA A 28 -38.55 -1.77 28.07
CA ALA A 28 -38.57 -2.51 26.80
C ALA A 28 -37.49 -2.00 25.83
N GLU A 29 -37.37 -0.68 25.74
CA GLU A 29 -36.37 0.03 24.93
C GLU A 29 -35.65 1.02 25.87
N GLY A 30 -34.32 0.92 25.96
CA GLY A 30 -33.52 1.75 26.87
C GLY A 30 -33.30 1.17 28.27
N TYR A 31 -32.78 1.99 29.18
CA TYR A 31 -32.22 1.53 30.44
C TYR A 31 -32.53 2.45 31.63
N THR A 32 -32.44 1.92 32.85
CA THR A 32 -32.42 2.70 34.09
C THR A 32 -31.17 2.33 34.89
N ASP A 33 -30.33 3.32 35.14
CA ASP A 33 -29.03 3.18 35.81
C ASP A 33 -29.05 3.52 37.31
N GLN A 34 -30.18 4.05 37.78
CA GLN A 34 -30.44 4.44 39.17
C GLN A 34 -31.77 3.86 39.64
N GLU A 35 -31.87 3.63 40.95
CA GLU A 35 -33.10 3.15 41.57
C GLU A 35 -34.16 4.26 41.63
N GLY A 36 -35.44 3.88 41.60
CA GLY A 36 -36.57 4.80 41.72
C GLY A 36 -36.80 5.68 40.49
N GLN A 37 -36.23 5.35 39.32
CA GLN A 37 -36.48 6.11 38.10
C GLN A 37 -37.95 5.99 37.65
N THR A 38 -38.49 7.11 37.20
CA THR A 38 -39.89 7.24 36.74
C THR A 38 -40.04 7.08 35.24
N VAL A 39 -38.93 7.03 34.50
CA VAL A 39 -38.88 6.87 33.05
C VAL A 39 -37.59 6.14 32.65
N CYS A 40 -37.64 5.33 31.60
CA CYS A 40 -36.45 4.72 31.01
C CYS A 40 -35.64 5.76 30.22
N LYS A 41 -34.32 5.75 30.37
CA LYS A 41 -33.40 6.49 29.49
C LYS A 41 -33.31 5.78 28.15
N VAL A 42 -33.40 6.54 27.06
CA VAL A 42 -33.23 6.00 25.70
C VAL A 42 -31.74 5.79 25.43
N CYS A 43 -31.42 4.76 24.64
CA CYS A 43 -30.06 4.56 24.16
C CYS A 43 -29.60 5.75 23.26
N PRO A 44 -28.30 6.08 23.23
CA PRO A 44 -27.77 7.16 22.39
C PRO A 44 -28.08 7.00 20.88
N ARG A 45 -27.85 8.05 20.10
CA ARG A 45 -28.11 8.03 18.65
C ARG A 45 -27.32 6.91 17.95
N ASN A 46 -27.95 6.32 16.92
CA ASN A 46 -27.43 5.18 16.15
C ASN A 46 -27.13 3.94 16.99
N THR A 47 -27.81 3.80 18.14
CA THR A 47 -27.70 2.62 19.00
C THR A 47 -29.08 2.05 19.36
N TYR A 48 -29.11 0.79 19.76
CA TYR A 48 -30.28 0.10 20.27
C TYR A 48 -29.91 -0.76 21.48
N ARG A 49 -30.85 -0.94 22.39
CA ARG A 49 -30.62 -1.83 23.53
C ARG A 49 -30.60 -3.28 23.08
N ARG A 50 -29.60 -4.05 23.52
CA ARG A 50 -29.55 -5.49 23.28
C ARG A 50 -30.86 -6.16 23.76
N PRO A 51 -31.62 -6.86 22.89
CA PRO A 51 -32.97 -7.35 23.22
C PRO A 51 -33.09 -8.26 24.44
N ALA A 52 -32.00 -8.94 24.84
CA ALA A 52 -31.94 -9.85 25.98
C ALA A 52 -31.27 -9.24 27.23
N SER A 53 -31.00 -7.94 27.24
CA SER A 53 -30.35 -7.28 28.39
C SER A 53 -31.35 -6.85 29.47
N ALA A 54 -30.85 -6.62 30.68
CA ALA A 54 -31.69 -6.28 31.83
C ALA A 54 -32.15 -4.81 31.82
N GLY A 55 -31.61 -3.97 30.95
CA GLY A 55 -31.88 -2.53 30.91
C GLY A 55 -31.20 -1.77 32.04
N VAL A 56 -30.09 -2.26 32.59
CA VAL A 56 -29.53 -1.68 33.84
C VAL A 56 -28.46 -0.61 33.59
N SER A 57 -27.96 -0.47 32.35
CA SER A 57 -26.86 0.43 32.01
C SER A 57 -26.85 0.78 30.52
N ASN A 58 -26.28 1.95 30.19
CA ASN A 58 -26.01 2.35 28.81
C ASN A 58 -25.05 1.40 28.08
N LYS A 59 -24.20 0.65 28.81
CA LYS A 59 -23.30 -0.36 28.23
C LYS A 59 -24.02 -1.51 27.51
N GLU A 60 -25.33 -1.60 27.66
CA GLU A 60 -26.17 -2.56 26.94
C GLU A 60 -26.67 -2.02 25.60
N CYS A 61 -26.40 -0.75 25.29
CA CYS A 61 -26.69 -0.13 24.01
C CYS A 61 -25.59 -0.47 23.00
N LEU A 62 -26.01 -1.02 21.87
CA LEU A 62 -25.18 -1.51 20.77
C LEU A 62 -25.41 -0.67 19.52
N CYS A 63 -24.41 -0.54 18.65
CA CYS A 63 -24.59 0.21 17.40
C CYS A 63 -25.61 -0.48 16.48
N THR A 64 -26.45 0.30 15.81
CA THR A 64 -27.28 -0.20 14.72
C THR A 64 -26.43 -0.65 13.52
N PRO A 65 -26.91 -1.57 12.66
CA PRO A 65 -26.24 -1.84 11.39
C PRO A 65 -26.03 -0.55 10.58
N GLY A 66 -24.84 -0.38 9.99
CA GLY A 66 -24.43 0.86 9.33
C GLY A 66 -23.78 1.90 10.24
N SER A 67 -23.60 1.62 11.54
CA SER A 67 -22.83 2.44 12.47
C SER A 67 -21.81 1.62 13.26
N TYR A 68 -20.81 2.29 13.85
CA TYR A 68 -19.75 1.67 14.64
C TYR A 68 -19.41 2.50 15.89
N ALA A 69 -18.87 1.84 16.91
CA ALA A 69 -18.52 2.44 18.18
C ALA A 69 -17.08 2.98 18.14
N LYS A 70 -16.91 4.29 17.95
CA LYS A 70 -15.58 4.95 17.98
C LYS A 70 -15.12 5.30 19.40
N TYR A 71 -16.06 5.65 20.28
CA TYR A 71 -15.77 6.21 21.61
C TYR A 71 -16.07 5.25 22.77
N GLY A 72 -16.65 4.08 22.50
CA GLY A 72 -17.12 3.19 23.55
C GLY A 72 -18.44 2.48 23.22
N VAL A 73 -18.69 1.37 23.90
CA VAL A 73 -20.02 0.77 23.97
C VAL A 73 -20.90 1.62 24.89
N GLY A 74 -22.13 1.90 24.47
CA GLY A 74 -23.05 2.74 25.23
C GLY A 74 -22.88 4.25 25.02
N GLU A 75 -22.02 4.65 24.08
CA GLU A 75 -21.88 5.99 23.55
C GLU A 75 -22.59 6.14 22.20
N GLU A 76 -22.68 7.35 21.66
CA GLU A 76 -23.19 7.58 20.31
C GLU A 76 -22.30 6.91 19.25
N CYS A 77 -22.91 6.09 18.40
CA CYS A 77 -22.19 5.44 17.30
C CYS A 77 -22.13 6.35 16.07
N LEU A 78 -20.97 6.32 15.40
CA LEU A 78 -20.76 7.07 14.17
C LEU A 78 -21.26 6.28 12.97
N GLU A 79 -21.71 6.99 11.94
CA GLU A 79 -22.07 6.40 10.66
C GLU A 79 -20.86 5.73 10.02
N CYS A 80 -21.11 4.67 9.25
CA CYS A 80 -20.04 3.92 8.62
C CYS A 80 -19.19 4.82 7.70
N PRO A 81 -17.86 4.81 7.81
CA PRO A 81 -17.00 5.59 6.95
C PRO A 81 -17.10 5.12 5.49
N SER A 82 -16.77 6.02 4.57
CA SER A 82 -16.80 5.73 3.14
C SER A 82 -15.84 4.59 2.80
N GLY A 83 -16.28 3.65 1.95
CA GLY A 83 -15.50 2.46 1.61
C GLY A 83 -15.49 1.34 2.66
N GLY A 84 -16.14 1.57 3.82
CA GLY A 84 -16.27 0.60 4.90
C GLY A 84 -17.63 -0.10 4.94
N PHE A 85 -17.67 -1.23 5.61
CA PHE A 85 -18.89 -1.94 6.00
C PHE A 85 -18.93 -2.08 7.52
N CYS A 86 -20.09 -1.71 8.09
CA CYS A 86 -20.32 -1.71 9.52
C CYS A 86 -21.50 -2.64 9.83
N PRO A 87 -21.26 -3.86 10.35
CA PRO A 87 -22.32 -4.78 10.71
C PRO A 87 -23.18 -4.27 11.88
N GLY A 88 -22.67 -3.31 12.65
CA GLY A 88 -23.28 -2.81 13.88
C GLY A 88 -22.81 -3.62 15.10
N GLY A 89 -23.53 -3.50 16.20
CA GLY A 89 -23.18 -4.19 17.43
C GLY A 89 -21.98 -3.53 18.13
N ILE A 90 -20.96 -4.36 18.38
CA ILE A 90 -19.64 -3.96 18.92
C ILE A 90 -18.51 -4.27 17.94
N GLU A 91 -18.86 -4.74 16.73
CA GLU A 91 -17.89 -5.16 15.73
C GLU A 91 -17.21 -3.94 15.10
N ARG A 92 -15.92 -4.09 14.77
CA ARG A 92 -15.16 -3.05 14.08
C ARG A 92 -15.63 -2.89 12.62
N PRO A 93 -15.53 -1.69 12.04
CA PRO A 93 -15.73 -1.52 10.61
C PRO A 93 -14.64 -2.28 9.83
N TYR A 94 -14.97 -2.73 8.62
CA TYR A 94 -14.02 -3.41 7.74
C TYR A 94 -14.19 -2.97 6.28
N PRO A 95 -13.15 -3.07 5.43
CA PRO A 95 -13.21 -2.54 4.07
C PRO A 95 -14.21 -3.32 3.20
N GLN A 96 -14.92 -2.59 2.34
CA GLN A 96 -15.68 -3.19 1.25
C GLN A 96 -14.73 -3.66 0.13
N LYS A 97 -15.23 -4.50 -0.78
CA LYS A 97 -14.49 -4.87 -1.99
C LYS A 97 -14.08 -3.61 -2.77
N GLY A 98 -12.81 -3.55 -3.18
CA GLY A 98 -12.21 -2.37 -3.81
C GLY A 98 -11.61 -1.35 -2.86
N PHE A 99 -11.69 -1.58 -1.56
CA PHE A 99 -11.08 -0.73 -0.55
C PHE A 99 -10.06 -1.51 0.29
N TRP A 100 -9.01 -0.81 0.68
CA TRP A 100 -8.00 -1.27 1.61
C TRP A 100 -8.18 -0.56 2.95
N GLY A 101 -7.86 -1.26 4.03
CA GLY A 101 -7.78 -0.68 5.37
C GLY A 101 -6.56 -1.22 6.10
N ASP A 102 -6.17 -0.55 7.17
CA ASP A 102 -5.02 -0.96 7.96
C ASP A 102 -5.41 -1.99 9.03
N GLU A 103 -4.98 -3.24 8.81
CA GLU A 103 -5.22 -4.34 9.75
C GLU A 103 -4.36 -4.23 11.02
N SER A 104 -3.28 -3.44 11.00
CA SER A 104 -2.32 -3.34 12.12
C SER A 104 -2.90 -2.71 13.39
N CYS A 105 -4.15 -2.24 13.33
CA CYS A 105 -4.90 -1.73 14.46
C CYS A 105 -5.42 -2.88 15.35
N GLU A 106 -4.81 -3.05 16.53
CA GLU A 106 -5.41 -3.85 17.60
C GLU A 106 -6.68 -3.15 18.12
N PHE A 107 -7.84 -3.76 17.89
CA PHE A 107 -9.12 -3.29 18.41
C PHE A 107 -9.36 -3.88 19.79
N PHE A 108 -9.50 -3.03 20.82
CA PHE A 108 -9.84 -3.46 22.19
C PHE A 108 -11.34 -3.31 22.46
N PRO A 109 -12.15 -4.37 22.30
CA PRO A 109 -13.61 -4.30 22.46
C PRO A 109 -14.07 -3.91 23.87
N GLU A 110 -13.23 -4.10 24.90
CA GLU A 110 -13.56 -3.76 26.30
C GLU A 110 -13.51 -2.26 26.59
N PHE A 111 -12.69 -1.51 25.86
CA PHE A 111 -12.50 -0.06 26.08
C PHE A 111 -13.17 0.78 24.99
N GLY A 112 -13.56 0.16 23.86
CA GLY A 112 -14.23 0.80 22.73
C GLY A 112 -13.47 2.01 22.17
N ASN A 113 -12.16 2.05 22.42
CA ASN A 113 -11.22 2.94 21.78
C ASN A 113 -10.22 2.10 20.98
N SER A 114 -9.76 2.65 19.86
CA SER A 114 -8.54 2.22 19.21
C SER A 114 -7.47 3.25 19.53
N THR A 115 -6.25 2.79 19.81
CA THR A 115 -5.10 3.68 20.00
C THR A 115 -4.48 4.14 18.67
N CYS A 116 -5.01 3.66 17.55
CA CYS A 116 -4.46 3.90 16.22
C CYS A 116 -5.35 4.86 15.41
N PRO A 117 -4.81 6.00 14.94
CA PRO A 117 -5.44 6.78 13.89
C PRO A 117 -5.62 5.92 12.64
N GLY A 118 -6.82 5.88 12.04
CA GLY A 118 -7.02 5.28 10.71
C GLY A 118 -7.71 3.92 10.65
N PHE A 119 -8.13 3.32 11.77
CA PHE A 119 -8.96 2.09 11.74
C PHE A 119 -10.35 2.31 11.10
N ASP A 120 -10.77 3.56 10.96
CA ASP A 120 -11.98 4.03 10.30
C ASP A 120 -11.72 4.69 8.93
N THR A 121 -10.49 4.56 8.41
CA THR A 121 -10.09 5.09 7.11
C THR A 121 -9.94 3.95 6.10
N PHE A 122 -10.75 3.99 5.04
CA PHE A 122 -10.69 3.02 3.95
C PHE A 122 -10.30 3.73 2.65
N ILE A 123 -9.30 3.19 1.96
CA ILE A 123 -8.70 3.81 0.78
C ILE A 123 -9.07 3.00 -0.46
N GLU A 124 -9.57 3.66 -1.51
CA GLU A 124 -9.90 3.00 -2.80
C GLU A 124 -8.63 2.42 -3.42
N CYS A 125 -8.67 1.13 -3.75
CA CYS A 125 -7.59 0.45 -4.46
C CYS A 125 -7.66 0.78 -5.95
N ASN A 126 -6.49 0.93 -6.58
CA ASN A 126 -6.40 1.22 -8.01
C ASN A 126 -5.47 0.21 -8.71
N PRO A 127 -5.99 -0.83 -9.38
CA PRO A 127 -7.41 -1.07 -9.64
C PRO A 127 -8.19 -1.61 -8.43
N PRO A 128 -9.52 -1.44 -8.39
CA PRO A 128 -10.36 -1.95 -7.30
C PRO A 128 -10.37 -3.48 -7.18
N THR A 129 -9.87 -4.20 -8.19
CA THR A 129 -9.79 -5.67 -8.17
C THR A 129 -8.71 -6.19 -7.23
N ASP A 130 -7.73 -5.38 -6.85
CA ASP A 130 -6.60 -5.80 -6.01
C ASP A 130 -7.02 -6.05 -4.54
N CYS A 131 -8.17 -5.50 -4.14
CA CYS A 131 -8.66 -5.52 -2.77
C CYS A 131 -10.00 -6.25 -2.70
N ASP A 132 -10.01 -7.45 -2.13
CA ASP A 132 -11.24 -8.20 -1.89
C ASP A 132 -12.00 -7.69 -0.66
N GLY A 133 -11.28 -7.07 0.29
CA GLY A 133 -11.83 -6.49 1.51
C GLY A 133 -12.30 -7.55 2.51
N GLY A 134 -13.34 -7.23 3.28
CA GLY A 134 -13.91 -8.10 4.30
C GLY A 134 -13.28 -7.93 5.69
N ALA A 135 -13.80 -8.66 6.67
CA ALA A 135 -13.45 -8.53 8.08
C ALA A 135 -11.96 -8.82 8.40
N ASP A 136 -11.32 -9.63 7.56
CA ASP A 136 -9.90 -10.01 7.64
C ASP A 136 -9.01 -9.18 6.69
N PHE A 137 -9.50 -8.07 6.13
CA PHE A 137 -8.70 -7.14 5.32
C PHE A 137 -7.98 -7.83 4.14
N ARG A 138 -8.69 -8.71 3.41
CA ARG A 138 -8.08 -9.57 2.39
C ARG A 138 -7.76 -8.81 1.11
N CYS A 139 -6.53 -9.00 0.65
CA CYS A 139 -6.12 -8.68 -0.70
C CYS A 139 -6.52 -9.81 -1.66
N ALA A 140 -6.60 -9.50 -2.96
CA ALA A 140 -6.75 -10.51 -4.00
C ALA A 140 -5.53 -11.46 -4.05
N ASP A 141 -5.68 -12.62 -4.69
CA ASP A 141 -4.63 -13.64 -4.76
C ASP A 141 -3.31 -13.08 -5.30
N GLY A 142 -2.22 -13.30 -4.56
CA GLY A 142 -0.88 -12.80 -4.91
C GLY A 142 -0.57 -11.36 -4.48
N HIS A 143 -1.58 -10.63 -3.99
CA HIS A 143 -1.44 -9.28 -3.48
C HIS A 143 -1.28 -9.25 -1.96
N SER A 144 -0.51 -8.30 -1.44
CA SER A 144 -0.26 -8.11 -0.02
C SER A 144 0.20 -6.68 0.31
N GLY A 145 0.34 -6.38 1.59
CA GLY A 145 0.86 -5.11 2.10
C GLY A 145 -0.11 -3.93 1.92
N PRO A 146 0.37 -2.69 2.08
CA PRO A 146 -0.43 -1.49 1.92
C PRO A 146 -1.05 -1.38 0.53
N LEU A 147 -2.36 -1.06 0.47
CA LEU A 147 -3.15 -0.96 -0.76
C LEU A 147 -3.13 -2.23 -1.63
N CYS A 148 -2.72 -3.38 -1.09
CA CYS A 148 -2.56 -4.63 -1.84
C CYS A 148 -1.63 -4.48 -3.05
N LYS A 149 -0.61 -3.63 -2.94
CA LYS A 149 0.36 -3.35 -4.02
C LYS A 149 1.65 -4.16 -3.98
N GLN A 150 1.86 -4.95 -2.93
CA GLN A 150 3.07 -5.76 -2.80
C GLN A 150 2.78 -7.21 -3.19
N ALA A 151 3.79 -7.89 -3.73
CA ALA A 151 3.71 -9.33 -3.97
C ALA A 151 3.70 -10.10 -2.66
N GLN A 152 2.73 -11.00 -2.52
CA GLN A 152 2.77 -12.06 -1.52
C GLN A 152 4.04 -12.94 -1.71
N PRO A 153 4.62 -13.51 -0.65
CA PRO A 153 5.66 -14.52 -0.79
C PRO A 153 5.23 -15.66 -1.71
N GLY A 154 6.08 -16.02 -2.67
CA GLY A 154 5.75 -17.01 -3.70
C GLY A 154 5.06 -16.44 -4.93
N TRP A 155 5.07 -15.11 -5.12
CA TRP A 155 4.65 -14.44 -6.35
C TRP A 155 5.74 -13.52 -6.89
N PHE A 156 5.77 -13.31 -8.20
CA PHE A 156 6.58 -12.27 -8.85
C PHE A 156 5.71 -11.40 -9.76
N ILE A 157 6.11 -10.13 -9.89
CA ILE A 157 5.38 -9.12 -10.66
C ILE A 157 6.24 -8.67 -11.83
N VAL A 158 5.64 -8.53 -13.01
CA VAL A 158 6.25 -7.91 -14.18
C VAL A 158 5.48 -6.66 -14.57
N GLY A 159 6.18 -5.51 -14.60
CA GLY A 159 5.63 -4.22 -15.04
C GLY A 159 4.44 -3.73 -14.23
N GLY A 160 4.30 -4.15 -12.97
CA GLY A 160 3.22 -3.74 -12.05
C GLY A 160 1.82 -4.28 -12.39
N ALA A 161 1.67 -5.03 -13.49
CA ALA A 161 0.37 -5.46 -13.99
C ALA A 161 0.23 -6.98 -14.13
N PHE A 162 1.35 -7.69 -14.34
CA PHE A 162 1.34 -9.13 -14.55
C PHE A 162 1.87 -9.85 -13.33
N TRP A 163 1.05 -10.72 -12.75
CA TRP A 163 1.32 -11.45 -11.51
C TRP A 163 1.43 -12.92 -11.81
N PHE A 164 2.46 -13.57 -11.27
CA PHE A 164 2.74 -14.98 -11.54
C PHE A 164 3.15 -15.70 -10.26
N GLU A 165 2.65 -16.92 -10.07
CA GLU A 165 3.03 -17.79 -8.96
C GLU A 165 4.42 -18.41 -9.19
N CYS A 166 5.23 -18.46 -8.12
CA CYS A 166 6.52 -19.13 -8.09
C CYS A 166 6.32 -20.65 -8.03
N GLY A 167 6.07 -21.29 -9.19
CA GLY A 167 6.25 -22.74 -9.35
C GLY A 167 7.73 -23.14 -9.52
N ASP A 168 8.00 -24.41 -9.82
CA ASP A 168 9.36 -24.89 -10.15
C ASP A 168 9.98 -24.13 -11.35
N THR A 169 9.14 -23.68 -12.28
CA THR A 169 9.51 -22.85 -13.43
C THR A 169 9.66 -21.36 -13.09
N GLY A 170 9.18 -20.89 -11.93
CA GLY A 170 9.16 -19.48 -11.54
C GLY A 170 10.56 -18.89 -11.36
N HIS A 171 11.49 -19.66 -10.80
CA HIS A 171 12.89 -19.26 -10.66
C HIS A 171 13.56 -19.03 -12.02
N PHE A 172 13.30 -19.93 -12.97
CA PHE A 172 13.82 -19.81 -14.33
C PHE A 172 13.24 -18.59 -15.04
N VAL A 173 11.93 -18.38 -14.96
CA VAL A 173 11.27 -17.21 -15.57
C VAL A 173 11.75 -15.90 -14.94
N GLY A 174 11.94 -15.86 -13.62
CA GLY A 174 12.48 -14.70 -12.92
C GLY A 174 13.91 -14.37 -13.37
N VAL A 175 14.82 -15.35 -13.37
CA VAL A 175 16.22 -15.16 -13.79
C VAL A 175 16.30 -14.79 -15.28
N VAL A 176 15.56 -15.49 -16.15
CA VAL A 176 15.51 -15.18 -17.58
C VAL A 176 14.89 -13.82 -17.84
N GLY A 177 13.85 -13.44 -17.10
CA GLY A 177 13.22 -12.13 -17.18
C GLY A 177 14.19 -11.01 -16.81
N ILE A 178 14.91 -11.16 -15.69
CA ILE A 178 15.95 -10.21 -15.27
C ILE A 178 17.06 -10.14 -16.33
N LEU A 179 17.58 -11.27 -16.81
CA LEU A 179 18.60 -11.30 -17.85
C LEU A 179 18.12 -10.67 -19.16
N ALA A 180 16.86 -10.89 -19.54
CA ALA A 180 16.27 -10.28 -20.72
C ALA A 180 16.16 -8.77 -20.58
N VAL A 181 15.72 -8.26 -19.42
CA VAL A 181 15.68 -6.82 -19.12
C VAL A 181 17.09 -6.23 -19.14
N VAL A 182 18.07 -6.90 -18.52
CA VAL A 182 19.49 -6.48 -18.55
C VAL A 182 20.05 -6.50 -19.97
N LEU A 183 19.72 -7.50 -20.79
CA LEU A 183 20.14 -7.58 -22.19
C LEU A 183 19.52 -6.48 -23.04
N VAL A 184 18.22 -6.24 -22.88
CA VAL A 184 17.50 -5.14 -23.53
C VAL A 184 18.13 -3.81 -23.11
N TRP A 185 18.40 -3.64 -21.81
CA TRP A 185 19.09 -2.48 -21.27
C TRP A 185 20.49 -2.28 -21.89
N LEU A 186 21.34 -3.32 -21.88
CA LEU A 186 22.67 -3.27 -22.49
C LEU A 186 22.59 -2.98 -23.99
N THR A 187 21.59 -3.52 -24.67
CA THR A 187 21.40 -3.31 -26.11
C THR A 187 20.97 -1.87 -26.39
N ILE A 188 19.98 -1.35 -25.66
CA ILE A 188 19.54 0.05 -25.79
C ILE A 188 20.71 0.98 -25.47
N ASN A 189 21.41 0.81 -24.34
CA ASN A 189 22.55 1.66 -23.98
C ASN A 189 23.70 1.57 -24.98
N LYS A 190 24.03 0.36 -25.46
CA LYS A 190 25.16 0.16 -26.39
C LYS A 190 24.84 0.66 -27.80
N VAL A 191 23.59 0.53 -28.25
CA VAL A 191 23.15 0.91 -29.59
C VAL A 191 22.74 2.39 -29.65
N ALA A 192 22.06 2.91 -28.63
CA ALA A 192 21.63 4.32 -28.56
C ALA A 192 22.82 5.27 -28.41
N SER A 193 23.65 5.06 -27.40
CA SER A 193 24.81 5.94 -27.11
C SER A 193 25.94 5.81 -28.14
N GLY A 194 26.02 4.70 -28.87
CA GLY A 194 27.11 4.44 -29.80
C GLY A 194 26.94 5.08 -31.19
N ASN A 195 25.69 5.26 -31.65
CA ASN A 195 25.44 5.53 -33.07
C ASN A 195 24.58 6.79 -33.33
N TYR A 196 23.76 7.27 -32.38
CA TYR A 196 22.81 8.36 -32.64
C TYR A 196 22.48 9.22 -31.39
N ASP A 197 22.97 10.46 -31.34
CA ASP A 197 22.66 11.43 -30.26
C ASP A 197 21.15 11.69 -30.07
N ALA A 198 20.37 11.59 -31.15
CA ALA A 198 18.92 11.77 -31.12
C ALA A 198 18.18 10.68 -30.33
N MET A 199 18.82 9.52 -30.11
CA MET A 199 18.18 8.39 -29.44
C MET A 199 18.13 8.58 -27.92
N ASP A 200 19.10 9.30 -27.35
CA ASP A 200 19.10 9.68 -25.92
C ASP A 200 17.92 10.62 -25.60
N ILE A 201 17.63 11.58 -26.49
CA ILE A 201 16.47 12.48 -26.35
C ILE A 201 15.15 11.70 -26.45
N ALA A 202 15.08 10.74 -27.38
CA ALA A 202 13.89 9.89 -27.53
C ALA A 202 13.66 9.01 -26.29
N LEU A 203 14.72 8.43 -25.72
CA LEU A 203 14.65 7.66 -24.47
C LEU A 203 14.18 8.53 -23.31
N LEU A 204 14.73 9.74 -23.16
CA LEU A 204 14.27 10.69 -22.14
C LEU A 204 12.78 11.03 -22.29
N PHE A 205 12.30 11.23 -23.52
CA PHE A 205 10.88 11.48 -23.77
C PHE A 205 10.01 10.31 -23.33
N VAL A 206 10.39 9.08 -23.70
CA VAL A 206 9.65 7.86 -23.32
C VAL A 206 9.66 7.67 -21.81
N GLN A 207 10.79 7.91 -21.15
CA GLN A 207 10.92 7.82 -19.70
C GLN A 207 10.02 8.81 -18.99
N ILE A 208 10.09 10.10 -19.34
CA ILE A 208 9.23 11.13 -18.76
C ILE A 208 7.76 10.80 -18.97
N THR A 209 7.40 10.29 -20.14
CA THR A 209 6.02 9.84 -20.43
C THR A 209 5.62 8.65 -19.54
N GLY A 210 6.52 7.68 -19.34
CA GLY A 210 6.31 6.57 -18.42
C GLY A 210 6.17 7.02 -16.97
N MET A 211 6.94 8.01 -16.52
CA MET A 211 6.80 8.59 -15.18
C MET A 211 5.43 9.22 -14.98
N ILE A 212 4.86 9.88 -15.99
CA ILE A 212 3.52 10.45 -15.89
C ILE A 212 2.48 9.37 -15.57
N SER A 213 2.64 8.15 -16.11
CA SER A 213 1.74 7.03 -15.83
C SER A 213 1.75 6.56 -14.37
N THR A 214 2.78 6.93 -13.60
CA THR A 214 2.88 6.59 -12.17
C THR A 214 2.09 7.55 -11.26
N PHE A 215 1.67 8.71 -11.77
CA PHE A 215 0.77 9.58 -11.01
C PHE A 215 -0.59 8.92 -10.85
N GLY A 216 -1.22 9.11 -9.68
CA GLY A 216 -2.51 8.55 -9.27
C GLY A 216 -3.72 9.10 -10.03
N LEU A 217 -3.62 9.21 -11.35
CA LEU A 217 -4.72 9.53 -12.25
C LEU A 217 -5.50 8.25 -12.57
N LYS A 218 -6.80 8.38 -12.83
CA LYS A 218 -7.65 7.26 -13.26
C LYS A 218 -7.35 6.95 -14.74
N TRP A 219 -6.33 6.14 -14.98
CA TRP A 219 -5.93 5.68 -16.31
C TRP A 219 -6.93 4.66 -16.86
N HIS A 220 -7.24 4.77 -18.16
CA HIS A 220 -8.12 3.80 -18.82
C HIS A 220 -7.42 2.44 -18.98
N ALA A 221 -8.15 1.33 -18.83
CA ALA A 221 -7.59 -0.04 -18.84
C ALA A 221 -6.74 -0.36 -20.09
N ASN A 222 -7.12 0.14 -21.26
CA ASN A 222 -6.38 -0.03 -22.52
C ASN A 222 -4.95 0.56 -22.50
N LEU A 223 -4.65 1.46 -21.55
CA LEU A 223 -3.32 2.05 -21.40
C LEU A 223 -2.39 1.19 -20.54
N SER A 224 -2.85 0.08 -19.94
CA SER A 224 -1.95 -0.75 -19.11
C SER A 224 -0.80 -1.34 -19.92
N LEU A 225 -1.06 -1.79 -21.16
CA LEU A 225 -0.02 -2.32 -22.05
C LEU A 225 1.00 -1.24 -22.45
N VAL A 226 0.51 -0.01 -22.68
CA VAL A 226 1.36 1.15 -22.97
C VAL A 226 2.20 1.49 -21.75
N ASN A 227 1.61 1.52 -20.56
CA ASN A 227 2.33 1.78 -19.32
C ASN A 227 3.38 0.70 -19.03
N THR A 228 3.08 -0.58 -19.29
CA THR A 228 4.08 -1.66 -19.19
C THR A 228 5.23 -1.45 -20.18
N ALA A 229 4.93 -1.07 -21.43
CA ALA A 229 5.96 -0.80 -22.44
C ALA A 229 6.83 0.42 -22.08
N LEU A 230 6.21 1.49 -21.56
CA LEU A 230 6.91 2.68 -21.07
C LEU A 230 7.75 2.38 -19.82
N GLY A 231 7.29 1.46 -18.97
CA GLY A 231 8.01 1.01 -17.77
C GLY A 231 9.36 0.35 -18.06
N ILE A 232 9.49 -0.35 -19.20
CA ILE A 232 10.77 -0.95 -19.63
C ILE A 232 11.83 0.13 -19.87
N ALA A 233 11.44 1.28 -20.42
CA ALA A 233 12.36 2.39 -20.69
C ALA A 233 12.80 3.12 -19.42
N ASN A 234 12.03 3.03 -18.32
CA ASN A 234 12.35 3.70 -17.07
C ASN A 234 13.51 3.08 -16.30
N PHE A 235 14.02 1.91 -16.70
CA PHE A 235 15.11 1.20 -16.01
C PHE A 235 14.85 1.05 -14.51
N ASP A 236 13.61 0.75 -14.15
CA ASP A 236 13.22 0.47 -12.77
C ASP A 236 13.59 -0.98 -12.43
N VAL A 237 14.41 -1.18 -11.40
CA VAL A 237 14.76 -2.52 -10.90
C VAL A 237 13.54 -3.29 -10.36
N ASP A 238 12.46 -2.60 -10.00
CA ASP A 238 11.19 -3.22 -9.61
C ASP A 238 10.31 -3.61 -10.80
N PHE A 239 10.77 -3.37 -12.04
CA PHE A 239 10.05 -3.85 -13.22
C PHE A 239 9.86 -5.38 -13.19
N VAL A 240 10.82 -6.10 -12.58
CA VAL A 240 10.68 -7.51 -12.22
C VAL A 240 11.00 -7.65 -10.75
N THR A 241 10.01 -7.91 -9.89
CA THR A 241 10.25 -8.11 -8.45
C THR A 241 10.68 -9.55 -8.18
N PRO A 242 11.93 -9.80 -7.74
CA PRO A 242 12.49 -11.15 -7.64
C PRO A 242 12.13 -11.84 -6.32
N LEU A 243 10.88 -11.78 -5.87
CA LEU A 243 10.46 -12.39 -4.59
C LEU A 243 10.65 -13.92 -4.56
N CYS A 244 10.73 -14.59 -5.72
CA CYS A 244 11.08 -16.02 -5.79
C CYS A 244 12.57 -16.28 -5.49
N LEU A 245 13.48 -15.31 -5.68
CA LEU A 245 14.92 -15.48 -5.49
C LEU A 245 15.37 -15.13 -4.06
N GLY A 246 14.49 -14.52 -3.27
CA GLY A 246 14.76 -14.13 -1.89
C GLY A 246 13.85 -13.01 -1.43
N ARG A 247 14.10 -12.50 -0.23
CA ARG A 247 13.40 -11.33 0.28
C ARG A 247 13.82 -10.11 -0.54
N TRP A 248 12.85 -9.45 -1.17
CA TRP A 248 13.03 -8.20 -1.90
C TRP A 248 12.12 -7.14 -1.29
N THR A 249 12.72 -6.14 -0.66
CA THR A 249 12.00 -5.01 -0.07
C THR A 249 12.25 -3.74 -0.88
N GLY A 250 11.43 -2.70 -0.65
CA GLY A 250 11.64 -1.39 -1.28
C GLY A 250 13.02 -0.78 -0.96
N ILE A 251 13.61 -1.12 0.19
CA ILE A 251 14.96 -0.68 0.58
C ILE A 251 16.02 -1.36 -0.28
N ASP A 252 15.88 -2.67 -0.52
CA ASP A 252 16.82 -3.42 -1.37
C ASP A 252 16.80 -2.87 -2.80
N SER A 253 15.60 -2.65 -3.32
CA SER A 253 15.36 -2.00 -4.61
C SER A 253 16.02 -0.62 -4.71
N PHE A 254 15.85 0.22 -3.67
CA PHE A 254 16.48 1.54 -3.62
C PHE A 254 18.01 1.46 -3.69
N TYR A 255 18.64 0.60 -2.88
CA TYR A 255 20.10 0.47 -2.88
C TYR A 255 20.65 -0.09 -4.20
N VAL A 256 19.95 -1.05 -4.82
CA VAL A 256 20.35 -1.56 -6.13
C VAL A 256 20.24 -0.46 -7.18
N GLN A 257 19.12 0.28 -7.24
CA GLN A 257 18.95 1.40 -8.16
C GLN A 257 20.01 2.50 -7.96
N LEU A 258 20.35 2.81 -6.71
CA LEU A 258 21.34 3.84 -6.35
C LEU A 258 22.77 3.44 -6.75
N THR A 259 23.12 2.16 -6.60
CA THR A 259 24.51 1.68 -6.84
C THR A 259 24.78 1.29 -8.29
N LEU A 260 23.75 1.02 -9.09
CA LEU A 260 23.85 0.65 -10.51
C LEU A 260 24.72 1.61 -11.35
N PRO A 261 24.57 2.95 -11.28
CA PRO A 261 25.43 3.88 -12.02
C PRO A 261 26.90 3.78 -11.65
N ALA A 262 27.21 3.58 -10.36
CA ALA A 262 28.57 3.43 -9.87
C ALA A 262 29.20 2.10 -10.36
N ILE A 263 28.44 1.01 -10.33
CA ILE A 263 28.87 -0.30 -10.85
C ILE A 263 29.19 -0.20 -12.35
N TYR A 264 28.32 0.45 -13.12
CA TYR A 264 28.53 0.66 -14.56
C TYR A 264 29.78 1.51 -14.84
N ALA A 265 29.98 2.60 -14.11
CA ALA A 265 31.16 3.46 -14.25
C ALA A 265 32.45 2.69 -13.96
N VAL A 266 32.49 1.88 -12.90
CA VAL A 266 33.63 1.00 -12.58
C VAL A 266 33.88 -0.02 -13.70
N GLY A 267 32.81 -0.62 -14.24
CA GLY A 267 32.89 -1.53 -15.39
C GLY A 267 33.52 -0.89 -16.63
N CYS A 268 33.14 0.35 -16.96
CA CYS A 268 33.73 1.11 -18.06
C CYS A 268 35.22 1.41 -17.83
N VAL A 269 35.63 1.72 -16.58
CA VAL A 269 37.04 1.92 -16.21
C VAL A 269 37.84 0.62 -16.35
N ILE A 270 37.31 -0.52 -15.91
CA ILE A 270 37.96 -1.82 -16.08
C ILE A 270 38.11 -2.16 -17.57
N TYR A 271 37.04 -1.99 -18.36
CA TYR A 271 37.07 -2.21 -19.80
C TYR A 271 38.13 -1.34 -20.48
N TYR A 272 38.25 -0.07 -20.08
CA TYR A 272 39.31 0.82 -20.54
C TYR A 272 40.70 0.24 -20.28
N PHE A 273 41.00 -0.21 -19.06
CA PHE A 273 42.32 -0.76 -18.74
C PHE A 273 42.62 -2.03 -19.54
N LEU A 274 41.61 -2.88 -19.77
CA LEU A 274 41.74 -4.08 -20.60
C LEU A 274 42.03 -3.74 -22.07
N VAL A 275 41.28 -2.81 -22.66
CA VAL A 275 41.49 -2.36 -24.04
C VAL A 275 42.83 -1.64 -24.17
N TYR A 276 43.22 -0.80 -23.22
CA TYR A 276 44.51 -0.13 -23.22
C TYR A 276 45.68 -1.12 -23.14
N ALA A 277 45.60 -2.13 -22.28
CA ALA A 277 46.60 -3.18 -22.18
C ALA A 277 46.68 -4.01 -23.48
N TRP A 278 45.53 -4.35 -24.07
CA TRP A 278 45.44 -5.05 -25.34
C TRP A 278 45.99 -4.21 -26.51
N GLY A 279 45.65 -2.93 -26.55
CA GLY A 279 46.13 -1.97 -27.55
C GLY A 279 47.65 -1.81 -27.48
N ARG A 280 48.22 -1.68 -26.28
CA ARG A 280 49.69 -1.69 -26.06
C ARG A 280 50.35 -2.98 -26.52
N TYR A 281 49.69 -4.12 -26.34
CA TYR A 281 50.18 -5.42 -26.80
C TYR A 281 50.17 -5.52 -28.34
N VAL A 282 49.09 -5.07 -28.99
CA VAL A 282 48.90 -5.12 -30.46
C VAL A 282 49.63 -3.99 -31.19
N SER A 283 49.80 -2.81 -30.61
CA SER A 283 50.57 -1.70 -31.22
C SER A 283 52.06 -2.02 -31.33
N HIS A 284 52.53 -3.08 -30.66
CA HIS A 284 53.86 -3.63 -30.89
C HIS A 284 53.95 -4.37 -32.25
N SER A 285 52.83 -4.66 -32.91
CA SER A 285 52.75 -5.39 -34.19
C SER A 285 52.18 -4.60 -35.38
N THR A 286 51.51 -3.46 -35.17
CA THR A 286 50.85 -2.70 -36.27
C THR A 286 50.86 -1.18 -36.08
N SER A 287 50.92 -0.44 -37.20
CA SER A 287 51.10 1.02 -37.30
C SER A 287 49.77 1.80 -37.28
N MET A 288 49.06 1.84 -36.13
CA MET A 288 47.93 2.77 -35.94
C MET A 288 48.40 4.10 -35.32
N THR A 289 47.79 5.20 -35.74
CA THR A 289 48.09 6.57 -35.27
C THR A 289 47.40 6.89 -33.95
N MET A 290 48.09 7.61 -33.06
CA MET A 290 47.68 7.84 -31.66
C MET A 290 46.39 8.67 -31.50
N GLU A 291 46.03 9.55 -32.45
CA GLU A 291 44.86 10.44 -32.35
C GLU A 291 43.51 9.72 -32.43
N GLU A 292 43.35 8.74 -33.30
CA GLU A 292 42.10 7.96 -33.44
C GLU A 292 41.79 7.17 -32.15
N TRP A 293 42.84 6.70 -31.47
CA TRP A 293 42.75 6.00 -30.19
C TRP A 293 42.19 6.89 -29.06
N TRP A 294 42.61 8.16 -28.98
CA TRP A 294 42.19 9.07 -27.90
C TRP A 294 40.72 9.50 -28.00
N VAL A 295 40.20 9.63 -29.23
CA VAL A 295 38.78 9.96 -29.48
C VAL A 295 37.89 8.78 -29.09
N GLU A 296 38.24 7.56 -29.49
CA GLU A 296 37.50 6.36 -29.10
C GLU A 296 37.56 6.13 -27.58
N LEU A 297 38.66 6.53 -26.94
CA LEU A 297 38.83 6.50 -25.49
C LEU A 297 37.86 7.44 -24.76
N THR A 298 37.83 8.71 -25.15
CA THR A 298 37.03 9.75 -24.48
C THR A 298 35.54 9.47 -24.62
N VAL A 299 35.09 9.01 -25.79
CA VAL A 299 33.71 8.59 -26.02
C VAL A 299 33.32 7.42 -25.10
N ASN A 300 34.19 6.42 -24.93
CA ASN A 300 33.90 5.24 -24.13
C ASN A 300 33.99 5.46 -22.60
N LEU A 301 34.88 6.35 -22.13
CA LEU A 301 35.12 6.59 -20.70
C LEU A 301 34.24 7.68 -20.09
N ILE A 302 33.83 8.67 -20.88
CA ILE A 302 33.16 9.87 -20.35
C ILE A 302 31.71 9.95 -20.84
N ASN A 303 31.48 9.89 -22.16
CA ASN A 303 30.15 10.12 -22.71
C ASN A 303 29.18 8.97 -22.38
N LYS A 304 29.63 7.71 -22.49
CA LYS A 304 28.77 6.55 -22.21
C LYS A 304 28.31 6.46 -20.75
N PRO A 305 29.19 6.59 -19.73
CA PRO A 305 28.74 6.62 -18.33
C PRO A 305 27.88 7.84 -17.99
N ALA A 306 28.18 9.02 -18.56
CA ALA A 306 27.39 10.23 -18.31
C ALA A 306 25.96 10.11 -18.84
N SER A 307 25.78 9.59 -20.06
CA SER A 307 24.45 9.30 -20.63
C SER A 307 23.69 8.30 -19.74
N PHE A 308 24.34 7.23 -19.27
CA PHE A 308 23.70 6.27 -18.38
C PHE A 308 23.27 6.87 -17.02
N ILE A 309 24.09 7.75 -16.44
CA ILE A 309 23.74 8.45 -15.19
C ILE A 309 22.49 9.29 -15.38
N ILE A 310 22.39 10.04 -16.49
CA ILE A 310 21.23 10.88 -16.81
C ILE A 310 19.95 10.03 -16.94
N VAL A 311 20.06 8.90 -17.63
CA VAL A 311 18.98 7.94 -17.85
C VAL A 311 18.47 7.32 -16.54
N MET A 312 19.34 7.08 -15.56
CA MET A 312 18.99 6.49 -14.26
C MET A 312 18.53 7.52 -13.22
N TYR A 313 18.93 8.78 -13.39
CA TYR A 313 18.66 9.85 -12.43
C TYR A 313 17.16 10.04 -12.20
N HIS A 314 16.35 10.03 -13.26
CA HIS A 314 14.92 10.22 -13.16
C HIS A 314 14.21 9.13 -12.35
N THR A 315 14.54 7.86 -12.59
CA THR A 315 13.99 6.73 -11.85
C THR A 315 14.43 6.73 -10.39
N LEU A 316 15.68 7.11 -10.12
CA LEU A 316 16.17 7.26 -8.76
C LEU A 316 15.43 8.38 -8.01
N CYS A 317 15.19 9.52 -8.66
CA CYS A 317 14.37 10.59 -8.11
C CYS A 317 12.96 10.10 -7.77
N LEU A 318 12.31 9.32 -8.64
CA LEU A 318 11.00 8.74 -8.35
C LEU A 318 11.01 7.82 -7.12
N LYS A 319 12.00 6.92 -7.00
CA LYS A 319 12.12 6.05 -5.81
C LYS A 319 12.34 6.85 -4.53
N CYS A 320 13.11 7.94 -4.60
CA CYS A 320 13.23 8.87 -3.48
C CYS A 320 11.86 9.44 -3.10
N PHE A 321 11.09 9.98 -4.05
CA PHE A 321 9.76 10.53 -3.77
C PHE A 321 8.77 9.48 -3.23
N GLN A 322 8.78 8.25 -3.76
CA GLN A 322 7.96 7.16 -3.25
C GLN A 322 8.34 6.76 -1.82
N SER A 323 9.63 6.81 -1.47
CA SER A 323 10.12 6.55 -0.11
C SER A 323 9.66 7.61 0.89
N PHE A 324 9.43 8.85 0.44
CA PHE A 324 8.89 9.95 1.24
C PHE A 324 7.35 10.05 1.21
N SER A 325 6.66 9.17 0.49
CA SER A 325 5.18 9.09 0.49
C SER A 325 4.61 8.41 1.74
N CYS A 326 5.41 8.27 2.79
CA CYS A 326 5.03 7.79 4.12
C CYS A 326 5.34 8.85 5.18
N GLU A 327 4.70 10.01 5.09
CA GLU A 327 4.41 10.79 6.28
C GLU A 327 2.97 11.28 6.16
N ALA A 328 2.10 10.76 7.03
CA ALA A 328 0.73 11.22 7.14
C ALA A 328 0.76 12.74 7.37
N LEU A 329 0.03 13.49 6.54
CA LEU A 329 -0.24 14.88 6.88
C LEU A 329 -1.04 14.88 8.19
N PRO A 330 -0.76 15.80 9.14
CA PRO A 330 -1.51 15.95 10.39
C PRO A 330 -3.02 16.19 10.21
N ASP A 331 -3.46 16.35 8.97
CA ASP A 331 -4.80 16.64 8.50
C ASP A 331 -5.66 15.38 8.29
N GLY A 332 -5.06 14.18 8.42
CA GLY A 332 -5.75 12.87 8.33
C GLY A 332 -5.51 12.14 7.02
#